data_AF-A0A224AAQ8-F1
#
_entry.id   AF-A0A224AAQ8-F1
#
_cell.length_a   1.000
_cell.length_b   1.000
_cell.length_c   1.000
_cell.angle_alpha   90.00
_cell.angle_beta   90.00
_cell.angle_gamma   90.00
#
_symmetry.space_group_name_H-M   'P 1'
#
loop_
_entity.id
_entity.type
_entity.pdbx_description
1 polymer ?
#
loop_
_entity_poly.entity_id
_entity_poly.type
_entity_poly.pdbx_seq_one_letter_code
_entity_poly.pdbx_strand_id
1 'polypeptide(L)'
;MNFLKIMFLLMVLMLLFLLNTKKYFLRSLLILEGMMLSALMITIFLLGGYQFEPFLFLLLLTFGVSEAGFGLSLLLTYMKSTGSDLIKPLQF
;
A
#
# COMPACT_ATOMS: atom_id res chain seq x y z
N MET A 1 23.69 -1.54 2.70
CA MET A 1 23.18 -0.17 3.03
C MET A 1 22.64 0.60 1.83
N ASN A 2 23.30 0.61 0.66
CA ASN A 2 22.76 1.33 -0.52
C ASN A 2 21.39 0.82 -0.99
N PHE A 3 21.15 -0.49 -0.95
CA PHE A 3 19.86 -1.09 -1.30
C PHE A 3 18.70 -0.51 -0.45
N LEU A 4 18.87 -0.41 0.87
CA LEU A 4 17.86 0.16 1.78
C LEU A 4 17.57 1.63 1.46
N LYS A 5 18.61 2.42 1.12
CA LYS A 5 18.43 3.82 0.71
C LYS A 5 17.60 3.94 -0.56
N ILE A 6 17.83 3.07 -1.55
CA ILE A 6 17.07 3.04 -2.80
C ILE A 6 15.61 2.63 -2.53
N MET A 7 15.39 1.60 -1.71
CA MET A 7 14.03 1.15 -1.35
C MET A 7 13.27 2.23 -0.56
N PHE A 8 13.94 2.94 0.34
CA PHE A 8 13.33 4.06 1.05
C PHE A 8 12.97 5.22 0.11
N LEU A 9 13.86 5.56 -0.84
CA LEU A 9 13.55 6.56 -1.87
C LEU A 9 12.35 6.14 -2.72
N LEU A 10 12.27 4.86 -3.10
CA LEU A 10 11.13 4.30 -3.84
C LEU A 10 9.83 4.46 -3.05
N MET A 11 9.85 4.20 -1.73
CA MET A 11 8.69 4.36 -0.87
C MET A 11 8.20 5.82 -0.83
N VAL A 12 9.13 6.79 -0.75
CA VAL A 12 8.79 8.22 -0.84
C VAL A 12 8.18 8.58 -2.20
N LEU A 13 8.74 8.06 -3.30
CA LEU A 13 8.19 8.24 -4.64
C LEU A 13 6.77 7.67 -4.76
N MET A 14 6.52 6.47 -4.23
CA MET A 14 5.19 5.86 -4.22
C MET A 14 4.18 6.69 -3.43
N LEU A 15 4.60 7.31 -2.32
CA LEU A 15 3.76 8.22 -1.55
C LEU A 15 3.39 9.48 -2.35
N LEU A 16 4.34 10.04 -3.12
CA LEU A 16 4.05 11.16 -4.04
C LEU A 16 3.08 10.74 -5.16
N PHE A 17 3.20 9.52 -5.68
CA PHE A 17 2.26 8.99 -6.66
C PHE A 17 0.86 8.80 -6.06
N LEU A 18 0.76 8.31 -4.82
CA LEU A 18 -0.51 8.16 -4.12
C LEU A 18 -1.26 9.50 -4.05
N LEU A 19 -0.58 10.56 -3.61
CA LEU A 19 -1.16 11.91 -3.49
C LEU A 19 -1.62 12.49 -4.85
N ASN A 20 -1.01 12.04 -5.95
CA ASN A 20 -1.37 12.47 -7.31
C ASN A 20 -2.48 11.62 -7.96
N THR A 21 -2.86 10.48 -7.40
CA THR A 21 -3.94 9.65 -7.97
C THR A 21 -5.31 10.26 -7.69
N LYS A 22 -5.95 10.82 -8.73
CA LYS A 22 -7.27 11.46 -8.63
C LYS A 22 -8.41 10.77 -9.39
N LYS A 23 -8.12 9.74 -10.20
CA LYS A 23 -9.12 9.14 -11.11
C LYS A 23 -9.78 7.88 -10.55
N TYR A 24 -9.02 6.89 -10.13
CA TYR A 24 -9.58 5.57 -9.78
C TYR A 24 -9.11 5.12 -8.40
N PHE A 25 -10.05 4.71 -7.54
CA PHE A 25 -9.73 4.17 -6.21
C PHE A 25 -8.86 2.92 -6.30
N LEU A 26 -9.11 2.05 -7.28
CA LEU A 26 -8.33 0.83 -7.47
C LEU A 26 -6.83 1.11 -7.71
N ARG A 27 -6.50 2.20 -8.41
CA ARG A 27 -5.09 2.60 -8.61
C ARG A 27 -4.45 3.08 -7.32
N SER A 28 -5.21 3.78 -6.47
CA SER A 28 -4.73 4.18 -5.13
C SER A 28 -4.45 2.95 -4.26
N LEU A 29 -5.32 1.93 -4.30
CA LEU A 29 -5.13 0.69 -3.55
C LEU A 29 -3.88 -0.08 -4.01
N LEU A 30 -3.64 -0.15 -5.33
CA LEU A 30 -2.43 -0.80 -5.87
C LEU A 30 -1.13 -0.10 -5.44
N ILE A 31 -1.14 1.24 -5.39
CA ILE A 31 0.04 2.00 -4.91
C ILE A 31 0.26 1.73 -3.41
N LEU A 32 -0.82 1.63 -2.64
CA LEU A 32 -0.75 1.30 -1.22
C LEU A 32 -0.16 -0.11 -0.98
N GLU A 33 -0.57 -1.10 -1.78
CA GLU A 33 -0.01 -2.45 -1.72
C GLU A 33 1.48 -2.47 -2.09
N GLY A 34 1.88 -1.69 -3.11
CA GLY A 34 3.28 -1.48 -3.46
C GLY A 34 4.10 -0.86 -2.32
N MET A 35 3.52 0.08 -1.57
CA MET A 35 4.16 0.65 -0.37
C MET A 35 4.32 -0.39 0.74
N MET A 36 3.29 -1.21 1.02
CA MET A 36 3.37 -2.28 2.02
C MET A 36 4.42 -3.34 1.66
N LEU A 37 4.53 -3.70 0.37
CA LEU A 37 5.60 -4.59 -0.11
C LEU A 37 6.99 -3.98 0.06
N SER A 38 7.17 -2.68 -0.23
CA SER A 38 8.45 -2.00 -0.01
C SER A 38 8.83 -1.98 1.48
N ALA A 39 7.86 -1.76 2.37
CA ALA A 39 8.05 -1.81 3.81
C ALA A 39 8.44 -3.21 4.28
N LEU A 40 7.77 -4.26 3.77
CA LEU A 40 8.13 -5.65 4.05
C LEU A 40 9.57 -5.96 3.64
N MET A 41 9.99 -5.57 2.43
CA MET A 41 11.37 -5.78 1.96
C MET A 41 12.40 -5.07 2.83
N ILE A 42 12.10 -3.84 3.28
CA ILE A 42 12.97 -3.10 4.22
C ILE A 42 13.06 -3.85 5.55
N THR A 43 11.94 -4.33 6.10
CA THR A 43 11.94 -5.06 7.37
C THR A 43 12.71 -6.37 7.29
N ILE A 44 12.58 -7.15 6.20
CA ILE A 44 13.34 -8.39 6.01
C ILE A 44 14.85 -8.11 5.96
N PHE A 45 15.27 -7.07 5.25
CA PHE A 45 16.69 -6.72 5.17
C PHE A 45 17.26 -6.19 6.50
N LEU A 46 16.46 -5.50 7.31
CA LEU A 46 16.87 -5.02 8.63
C LEU A 46 16.90 -6.15 9.68
N LEU A 47 15.84 -6.96 9.74
CA LEU A 47 15.71 -8.13 10.61
C LEU A 47 16.66 -9.27 10.20
N GLY A 48 17.06 -9.35 8.94
CA GLY A 48 18.07 -10.32 8.50
C GLY A 48 19.47 -9.99 9.04
N GLY A 49 19.77 -8.71 9.29
CA GLY A 49 21.06 -8.27 9.83
C GLY A 49 21.16 -8.30 11.35
N TYR A 50 20.01 -8.21 12.02
CA TYR A 50 19.87 -8.25 13.46
C TYR A 50 19.06 -9.50 13.78
N GLN A 51 19.64 -10.56 14.34
CA GLN A 51 19.01 -11.87 14.63
C GLN A 51 17.75 -11.78 15.52
N PHE A 52 16.71 -11.11 15.04
CA PHE A 52 15.45 -10.88 15.70
C PHE A 52 14.44 -11.92 15.24
N GLU A 53 13.49 -12.19 16.14
CA GLU A 53 12.39 -13.09 15.90
C GLU A 53 11.58 -12.69 14.65
N PRO A 54 11.23 -13.64 13.76
CA PRO A 54 10.47 -13.39 12.54
C PRO A 54 9.02 -12.92 12.79
N PHE A 55 8.61 -12.80 14.06
CA PHE A 55 7.26 -12.38 14.44
C PHE A 55 6.88 -11.00 13.90
N LEU A 56 7.81 -10.04 13.89
CA LEU A 56 7.54 -8.68 13.40
C LEU A 56 7.19 -8.69 11.90
N PHE A 57 7.82 -9.57 11.12
CA PHE A 57 7.51 -9.76 9.71
C PHE A 57 6.10 -10.31 9.51
N LEU A 58 5.72 -11.36 10.25
CA LEU A 58 4.36 -11.90 10.18
C LEU A 58 3.31 -10.87 10.59
N LEU A 59 3.56 -10.13 11.66
CA LEU A 59 2.64 -9.09 12.12
C LEU A 59 2.41 -8.06 11.01
N LEU A 60 3.48 -7.57 10.38
CA LEU A 60 3.37 -6.58 9.30
C LEU A 60 2.64 -7.12 8.07
N LEU A 61 2.84 -8.41 7.74
CA LEU A 61 2.12 -9.08 6.66
C LEU A 61 0.61 -9.20 6.98
N THR A 62 0.24 -9.60 8.20
CA THR A 62 -1.16 -9.72 8.59
C THR A 62 -1.90 -8.38 8.55
N PHE A 63 -1.28 -7.31 9.06
CA PHE A 63 -1.87 -5.98 8.98
C PHE A 63 -1.98 -5.49 7.54
N GLY A 64 -0.94 -5.69 6.71
CA GLY A 64 -0.96 -5.29 5.30
C GLY A 64 -2.07 -5.97 4.49
N VAL A 65 -2.28 -7.28 4.67
CA VAL A 65 -3.38 -7.99 4.00
C VAL A 65 -4.75 -7.53 4.53
N SER A 66 -4.85 -7.30 5.84
CA SER A 66 -6.12 -6.85 6.44
C SER A 66 -6.56 -5.46 5.96
N GLU A 67 -5.62 -4.51 5.82
CA GLU A 67 -5.89 -3.18 5.30
C GLU A 67 -6.39 -3.23 3.85
N ALA A 68 -5.77 -4.05 3.00
CA ALA A 68 -6.22 -4.25 1.62
C ALA A 68 -7.64 -4.85 1.56
N GLY A 69 -7.94 -5.82 2.43
CA GLY A 69 -9.29 -6.39 2.55
C GLY A 69 -10.34 -5.34 2.93
N PHE A 70 -10.04 -4.51 3.93
CA PHE A 70 -10.91 -3.38 4.30
C PHE A 70 -11.07 -2.38 3.15
N GLY A 71 -9.98 -2.01 2.47
CA GLY A 71 -9.99 -1.09 1.33
C GLY A 71 -10.86 -1.57 0.17
N LEU A 72 -10.80 -2.86 -0.17
CA LEU A 72 -11.64 -3.46 -1.21
C LEU A 72 -13.11 -3.53 -0.80
N SER A 73 -13.41 -3.85 0.46
CA SER A 73 -14.79 -3.87 0.96
C SER A 73 -15.47 -2.49 0.83
N LEU A 74 -14.74 -1.42 1.16
CA LEU A 74 -15.19 -0.04 1.00
C LEU A 74 -15.40 0.30 -0.48
N LEU A 75 -14.45 -0.06 -1.35
CA LEU A 75 -14.56 0.17 -2.79
C LEU A 75 -15.81 -0.52 -3.37
N LEU A 76 -16.12 -1.74 -2.96
CA LEU A 76 -17.34 -2.44 -3.39
C LEU A 76 -18.61 -1.74 -2.90
N THR A 77 -18.64 -1.22 -1.66
CA THR A 77 -19.79 -0.43 -1.19
C THR A 77 -19.93 0.89 -1.95
N TYR A 78 -18.81 1.54 -2.29
CA TYR A 78 -18.80 2.75 -3.09
C TYR A 78 -19.33 2.50 -4.50
N MET A 79 -18.82 1.49 -5.19
CA MET A 79 -19.32 1.08 -6.52
C MET A 79 -20.81 0.77 -6.51
N LYS A 80 -21.34 0.13 -5.46
CA LYS A 80 -22.79 -0.12 -5.33
C LYS A 80 -23.61 1.17 -5.25
N SER A 81 -23.04 2.26 -4.73
CA SER A 81 -23.72 3.55 -4.57
C SER A 81 -23.59 4.48 -5.78
N THR A 82 -22.41 4.52 -6.42
CA THR A 82 -22.11 5.46 -7.52
C THR A 82 -22.07 4.82 -8.90
N GLY A 83 -22.09 3.49 -8.97
CA GLY A 83 -21.99 2.72 -10.21
C GLY A 83 -20.61 2.76 -10.89
N SER A 84 -19.61 3.44 -10.32
CA SER A 84 -18.28 3.56 -10.92
C SER A 84 -17.15 3.68 -9.88
N ASP A 85 -15.94 3.24 -10.26
CA ASP A 85 -14.71 3.33 -9.45
C ASP A 85 -14.06 4.72 -9.41
N LEU A 86 -14.75 5.74 -9.93
CA LEU A 86 -14.22 7.10 -10.07
C LEU A 86 -14.28 7.84 -8.73
N ILE A 87 -13.15 8.42 -8.32
CA ILE A 87 -13.03 9.20 -7.06
C ILE A 87 -13.91 10.46 -7.11
N LYS A 88 -14.04 11.06 -8.28
CA LYS A 88 -15.08 12.05 -8.58
C LYS A 88 -15.97 11.46 -9.67
N PRO A 89 -17.22 11.04 -9.35
CA PRO A 89 -18.21 10.84 -10.40
C PRO A 89 -18.36 12.17 -11.13
N LEU A 90 -18.49 12.15 -12.47
CA LEU A 90 -18.77 13.38 -13.23
C LEU A 90 -20.01 14.05 -12.59
N GLN A 91 -19.80 15.18 -11.92
CA GLN A 91 -20.87 16.09 -11.57
C GLN A 91 -21.25 16.77 -12.88
N PHE A 92 -22.32 16.29 -13.51
CA PHE A 92 -23.03 17.04 -14.54
C PHE A 92 -23.78 18.20 -13.89
#